data_AF-A0A061A8C6-F1
#
_entry.id   AF-A0A061A8C6-F1
#
_cell.length_a   1.000
_cell.length_b   1.000
_cell.length_c   1.000
_cell.angle_alpha   90.00
_cell.angle_beta   90.00
_cell.angle_gamma   90.00
#
_symmetry.space_group_name_H-M   'P 1'
#
loop_
_entity.id
_entity.type
_entity.pdbx_description
1 polymer ?
#
loop_
_entity_poly.entity_id
_entity_poly.type
_entity_poly.pdbx_seq_one_letter_code
_entity_poly.pdbx_strand_id
1 'polypeptide(L)'
;MIKAIVFDMDGTLIDSDSLVLEIYKRLTAYEKPQTPLESMDIESVFALSYPEVLLKLYGKVDPTHLDFIHETHKNLKHKLLRKYPRVDEVMIALKKRGYFIGVFTSELRSIAIDELTILGLYDLIDHLVAYDDVKNPKPNPDGLYDMMNFFKCKAHEIMMVGDQLTDVFAAKNSDVEVILMDHYNKKPMHIKKHFDLVINDPMELLDKIDNLNKLYLEMPLNRDLKMIQFTDLHLMNDDKDLKTFQLIHDFVLDEKPDFIVFTGDQTMSKDAPFLYQKLGQFMDTLKTPFTFVFGNHDLDGGNTYETLIEAIKDAKYLKFDQGPKHLGYSNFSIKLMDKNEVIGKLIFMDSHIEDTYVIKDVKAWGYGSITKDQVDWYRLKTNLKKPHLIFFHIPLRDVLEVDKNALNYKGVYEENPCVQGMDFGFFEAVIKHGLAKGIFVGHDHYNDFEFTKNGVLLAYGRVSGHYEYGAKGFKKGARFFYLNKEGQMKTEVKLWSEDI
;
A
#
# COMPACT_ATOMS: atom_id res chain seq x y z
N MET A 1 -13.76 -2.66 8.66
CA MET A 1 -14.17 -2.73 7.24
C MET A 1 -14.51 -1.32 6.77
N ILE A 2 -14.30 -1.01 5.50
CA ILE A 2 -14.71 0.25 4.88
C ILE A 2 -16.24 0.34 4.90
N LYS A 3 -16.75 1.53 5.20
CA LYS A 3 -18.17 1.87 5.30
C LYS A 3 -18.54 3.07 4.44
N ALA A 4 -17.62 4.02 4.26
CA ALA A 4 -17.85 5.23 3.47
C ALA A 4 -16.74 5.44 2.44
N ILE A 5 -17.15 5.85 1.24
CA ILE A 5 -16.26 6.27 0.16
C ILE A 5 -16.46 7.77 -0.03
N VAL A 6 -15.37 8.53 0.10
CA VAL A 6 -15.37 9.98 -0.08
C VAL A 6 -14.63 10.30 -1.36
N PHE A 7 -15.32 10.92 -2.32
CA PHE A 7 -14.75 11.30 -3.60
C PHE A 7 -14.36 12.78 -3.60
N ASP A 8 -13.25 13.11 -4.25
CA ASP A 8 -13.09 14.44 -4.84
C ASP A 8 -14.06 14.63 -6.02
N MET A 9 -14.28 15.87 -6.43
CA MET A 9 -15.25 16.20 -7.48
C MET A 9 -14.59 16.34 -8.85
N ASP A 10 -13.87 17.44 -9.08
CA ASP A 10 -13.14 17.72 -10.32
C ASP A 10 -11.98 16.75 -10.50
N GLY A 11 -11.70 16.31 -11.73
CA GLY A 11 -10.62 15.35 -11.99
C GLY A 11 -10.88 13.93 -11.49
N THR A 12 -11.97 13.71 -10.73
CA THR A 12 -12.32 12.40 -10.13
C THR A 12 -13.71 11.92 -10.57
N LEU A 13 -14.77 12.68 -10.30
CA LEU A 13 -16.14 12.38 -10.74
C LEU A 13 -16.50 13.16 -12.02
N ILE A 14 -16.05 14.41 -12.09
CA ILE A 14 -16.40 15.37 -13.14
C ILE A 14 -15.15 15.71 -13.96
N ASP A 15 -15.29 15.61 -15.29
CA ASP A 15 -14.32 16.15 -16.25
C ASP A 15 -14.69 17.62 -16.52
N SER A 16 -14.02 18.53 -15.80
CA SER A 16 -14.20 19.99 -15.91
C SER A 16 -13.10 20.67 -16.73
N ASP A 17 -12.07 19.94 -17.18
CA ASP A 17 -10.92 20.47 -17.92
C ASP A 17 -11.34 21.30 -19.14
N SER A 18 -12.31 20.79 -19.90
CA SER A 18 -12.83 21.47 -21.11
C SER A 18 -13.55 22.77 -20.79
N LEU A 19 -14.26 22.83 -19.65
CA LEU A 19 -14.94 24.05 -19.20
C LEU A 19 -13.92 25.09 -18.74
N VAL A 20 -12.99 24.68 -17.88
CA VAL A 20 -11.96 25.55 -17.30
C VAL A 20 -11.08 26.14 -18.40
N LEU A 21 -10.64 25.32 -19.36
CA LEU A 21 -9.82 25.78 -20.48
C LEU A 21 -10.57 26.79 -21.36
N GLU A 22 -11.85 26.56 -21.65
CA GLU A 22 -12.66 27.48 -22.45
C GLU A 22 -12.92 28.81 -21.71
N ILE A 23 -13.12 28.78 -20.40
CA ILE A 23 -13.21 29.98 -19.56
C ILE A 23 -11.95 30.83 -19.70
N TYR A 24 -10.77 30.22 -19.50
CA TYR A 24 -9.52 30.97 -19.58
C TYR A 24 -9.22 31.46 -21.01
N LYS A 25 -9.51 30.67 -22.05
CA LYS A 25 -9.38 31.13 -23.45
C LYS A 25 -10.25 32.35 -23.74
N ARG A 26 -11.48 32.40 -23.23
CA ARG A 26 -12.36 33.56 -23.39
C ARG A 26 -11.86 34.76 -22.61
N LEU A 27 -11.38 34.53 -21.39
CA LEU A 27 -10.82 35.59 -20.56
C LEU A 27 -9.58 36.21 -21.21
N THR A 28 -8.63 35.41 -21.70
CA THR A 28 -7.41 35.92 -22.35
C THR A 28 -7.65 36.54 -23.73
N ALA A 29 -8.76 36.19 -24.38
CA ALA A 29 -9.23 36.88 -25.58
C ALA A 29 -9.94 38.21 -25.27
N TYR A 30 -10.63 38.29 -24.13
CA TYR A 30 -11.28 39.51 -23.64
C TYR A 30 -10.25 40.54 -23.15
N GLU A 31 -9.24 40.10 -22.39
CA GLU A 31 -8.14 40.94 -21.93
C GLU A 31 -6.80 40.23 -22.13
N LYS A 32 -5.85 40.90 -22.77
CA LYS A 32 -4.54 40.29 -23.05
C LYS A 32 -3.78 40.04 -21.74
N PRO A 33 -3.39 38.79 -21.43
CA PRO A 33 -2.64 38.48 -20.22
C PRO A 33 -1.19 38.96 -20.32
N GLN A 34 -0.56 39.14 -19.15
CA GLN A 34 0.88 39.38 -19.06
C GLN A 34 1.68 38.13 -19.41
N THR A 35 1.19 36.97 -18.95
CA THR A 35 1.74 35.65 -19.30
C THR A 35 0.74 34.88 -20.16
N PRO A 36 1.07 34.54 -21.42
CA PRO A 36 0.17 33.79 -22.30
C PRO A 36 -0.23 32.43 -21.72
N LEU A 37 -1.50 32.06 -21.82
CA LEU A 37 -2.00 30.76 -21.35
C LEU A 37 -1.29 29.60 -22.03
N GLU A 38 -0.96 29.74 -23.32
CA GLU A 38 -0.26 28.74 -24.12
C GLU A 38 1.19 28.50 -23.68
N SER A 39 1.75 29.42 -22.89
CA SER A 39 3.09 29.26 -22.30
C SER A 39 3.07 28.57 -20.94
N MET A 40 1.87 28.35 -20.37
CA MET A 40 1.70 27.68 -19.08
C MET A 40 1.57 26.17 -19.27
N ASP A 41 2.07 25.43 -18.28
CA ASP A 41 1.75 24.02 -18.15
C ASP A 41 0.27 23.86 -17.78
N ILE A 42 -0.49 23.18 -18.63
CA ILE A 42 -1.94 23.08 -18.48
C ILE A 42 -2.34 22.21 -17.28
N GLU A 43 -1.55 21.19 -16.95
CA GLU A 43 -1.82 20.36 -15.76
C GLU A 43 -1.68 21.19 -14.49
N SER A 44 -0.64 22.04 -14.43
CA SER A 44 -0.49 23.02 -13.35
C SER A 44 -1.62 24.05 -13.31
N VAL A 45 -2.27 24.38 -14.43
CA VAL A 45 -3.41 25.31 -14.44
C VAL A 45 -4.65 24.65 -13.84
N PHE A 46 -4.92 23.38 -14.17
CA PHE A 46 -6.07 22.64 -13.62
C PHE A 46 -5.92 22.33 -12.12
N ALA A 47 -4.68 22.29 -11.60
CA ALA A 47 -4.42 22.07 -10.18
C ALA A 47 -4.53 23.34 -9.30
N LEU A 48 -4.79 24.52 -9.88
CA LEU A 48 -4.82 25.80 -9.18
C LEU A 48 -6.24 26.37 -9.11
N SER A 49 -6.52 27.11 -8.03
CA SER A 49 -7.76 27.87 -7.90
C SER A 49 -7.81 29.04 -8.91
N TYR A 50 -9.03 29.52 -9.23
CA TYR A 50 -9.20 30.68 -10.12
C TYR A 50 -8.33 31.89 -9.70
N PRO A 51 -8.27 32.31 -8.42
CA PRO A 51 -7.39 33.41 -8.01
C PRO A 51 -5.90 33.17 -8.27
N GLU A 52 -5.40 31.94 -8.08
CA GLU A 52 -4.01 31.60 -8.33
C GLU A 52 -3.67 31.64 -9.82
N VAL A 53 -4.57 31.16 -10.67
CA VAL A 53 -4.40 31.25 -12.13
C VAL A 53 -4.46 32.70 -12.60
N LEU A 54 -5.36 33.52 -12.06
CA LEU A 54 -5.42 34.96 -12.35
C LEU A 54 -4.12 35.68 -11.97
N LEU A 55 -3.55 35.35 -10.80
CA LEU A 55 -2.27 35.89 -10.38
C LEU A 55 -1.15 35.54 -11.38
N LYS A 56 -1.14 34.32 -11.92
CA LYS A 56 -0.17 33.90 -12.96
C LYS A 56 -0.41 34.58 -14.30
N LEU A 57 -1.66 34.73 -14.73
CA LEU A 57 -2.01 35.34 -16.02
C LEU A 57 -1.78 36.86 -16.03
N TYR A 58 -2.13 37.55 -14.95
CA TYR A 58 -2.25 39.02 -14.91
C TYR A 58 -1.42 39.69 -13.81
N GLY A 59 -0.74 38.94 -12.93
CA GLY A 59 0.04 39.49 -11.82
C GLY A 59 -0.79 40.06 -10.66
N LYS A 60 -2.11 39.98 -10.74
CA LYS A 60 -3.07 40.42 -9.71
C LYS A 60 -4.37 39.62 -9.81
N VAL A 61 -5.15 39.61 -8.73
CA VAL A 61 -6.52 39.09 -8.73
C VAL A 61 -7.47 40.28 -8.89
N ASP A 62 -8.00 40.47 -10.10
CA ASP A 62 -8.99 41.51 -10.40
C ASP A 62 -10.42 40.96 -10.18
N PRO A 63 -11.26 41.61 -9.36
CA PRO A 63 -12.65 41.17 -9.15
C PRO A 63 -13.45 41.05 -10.45
N THR A 64 -13.16 41.90 -11.45
CA THR A 64 -13.86 41.86 -12.74
C THR A 64 -13.54 40.58 -13.55
N HIS A 65 -12.35 40.01 -13.37
CA HIS A 65 -11.99 38.71 -13.97
C HIS A 65 -12.72 37.56 -13.29
N LEU A 66 -12.90 37.63 -11.97
CA LEU A 66 -13.68 36.63 -11.24
C LEU A 66 -15.15 36.66 -11.65
N ASP A 67 -15.73 37.86 -11.81
CA ASP A 67 -17.10 38.01 -12.32
C ASP A 67 -17.23 37.44 -13.74
N PHE A 68 -16.26 37.71 -14.62
CA PHE A 68 -16.22 37.14 -15.97
C PHE A 68 -16.14 35.61 -15.95
N ILE A 69 -15.28 35.05 -15.09
CA ILE A 69 -15.14 33.61 -14.90
C ILE A 69 -16.49 33.02 -14.47
N HIS A 70 -17.12 33.57 -13.44
CA HIS A 70 -18.40 33.07 -12.94
C HIS A 70 -19.52 33.14 -13.98
N GLU A 71 -19.63 34.25 -14.74
CA GLU A 71 -20.62 34.38 -15.79
C GLU A 71 -20.38 33.39 -16.94
N THR A 72 -19.12 33.27 -17.38
CA THR A 72 -18.73 32.35 -18.45
C THR A 72 -18.97 30.90 -18.03
N HIS A 73 -18.62 30.56 -16.78
CA HIS A 73 -18.88 29.28 -16.17
C HIS A 73 -20.38 28.93 -16.22
N LYS A 74 -21.23 29.82 -15.71
CA LYS A 74 -22.69 29.64 -15.72
C LYS A 74 -23.25 29.40 -17.12
N ASN A 75 -22.72 30.09 -18.13
CA ASN A 75 -23.18 30.00 -19.51
C ASN A 75 -22.71 28.72 -20.24
N LEU A 76 -21.59 28.13 -19.81
CA LEU A 76 -20.94 27.02 -20.51
C LEU A 76 -21.06 25.67 -19.82
N LYS A 77 -21.28 25.64 -18.49
CA LYS A 77 -21.33 24.40 -17.69
C LYS A 77 -22.22 23.32 -18.30
N HIS A 78 -23.45 23.65 -18.71
CA HIS A 78 -24.39 22.69 -19.30
C HIS A 78 -23.92 22.11 -20.64
N LYS A 79 -23.04 22.82 -21.34
CA LYS A 79 -22.50 22.40 -22.65
C LYS A 79 -21.21 21.63 -22.52
N LEU A 80 -20.37 21.92 -21.53
CA LEU A 80 -19.00 21.42 -21.45
C LEU A 80 -18.74 20.46 -20.29
N LEU A 81 -19.44 20.55 -19.17
CA LEU A 81 -19.26 19.60 -18.07
C LEU A 81 -19.69 18.20 -18.48
N ARG A 82 -18.86 17.22 -18.13
CA ARG A 82 -19.15 15.80 -18.34
C ARG A 82 -18.76 15.03 -17.09
N LYS A 83 -19.39 13.87 -16.90
CA LYS A 83 -18.90 12.87 -15.97
C LYS A 83 -17.79 12.09 -16.64
N TYR A 84 -16.80 11.64 -15.87
CA TYR A 84 -15.89 10.63 -16.38
C TYR A 84 -16.65 9.33 -16.71
N PRO A 85 -16.14 8.49 -17.64
CA PRO A 85 -16.75 7.21 -17.95
C PRO A 85 -16.98 6.35 -16.70
N ARG A 86 -18.14 5.66 -16.64
CA ARG A 86 -18.52 4.70 -15.59
C ARG A 86 -18.67 5.27 -14.16
N VAL A 87 -18.65 6.59 -13.98
CA VAL A 87 -18.92 7.23 -12.67
C VAL A 87 -20.31 6.87 -12.13
N ASP A 88 -21.35 6.90 -12.97
CA ASP A 88 -22.70 6.46 -12.56
C ASP A 88 -22.70 4.99 -12.12
N GLU A 89 -22.02 4.13 -12.88
CA GLU A 89 -21.95 2.69 -12.61
C GLU A 89 -21.35 2.41 -11.24
N VAL A 90 -20.20 3.03 -10.92
CA VAL A 90 -19.53 2.80 -9.63
C VAL A 90 -20.33 3.37 -8.47
N MET A 91 -20.89 4.58 -8.59
CA MET A 91 -21.67 5.19 -7.50
C MET A 91 -22.93 4.37 -7.20
N ILE A 92 -23.63 3.92 -8.24
CA ILE A 92 -24.80 3.03 -8.09
C ILE A 92 -24.38 1.68 -7.49
N ALA A 93 -23.27 1.09 -7.94
CA ALA A 93 -22.76 -0.16 -7.40
C ALA A 93 -22.39 -0.05 -5.90
N LEU A 94 -21.74 1.05 -5.51
CA LEU A 94 -21.39 1.34 -4.11
C LEU A 94 -22.64 1.46 -3.23
N LYS A 95 -23.65 2.24 -3.66
CA LYS A 95 -24.95 2.33 -2.97
C LYS A 95 -25.62 0.97 -2.79
N LYS A 96 -25.67 0.16 -3.86
CA LYS A 96 -26.25 -1.19 -3.82
C LYS A 96 -25.52 -2.11 -2.85
N ARG A 97 -24.21 -1.92 -2.67
CA ARG A 97 -23.38 -2.64 -1.68
C ARG A 97 -23.47 -2.05 -0.26
N GLY A 98 -24.24 -0.98 -0.05
CA GLY A 98 -24.49 -0.38 1.26
C GLY A 98 -23.41 0.59 1.74
N TYR A 99 -22.53 1.07 0.86
CA TYR A 99 -21.56 2.10 1.22
C TYR A 99 -22.22 3.47 1.28
N PHE A 100 -21.81 4.28 2.26
CA PHE A 100 -22.07 5.71 2.25
C PHE A 100 -21.18 6.39 1.21
N ILE A 101 -21.73 7.38 0.52
CA ILE A 101 -21.02 8.18 -0.49
C ILE A 101 -20.93 9.62 -0.01
N GLY A 102 -19.70 10.07 0.23
CA GLY A 102 -19.39 11.47 0.50
C GLY A 102 -18.73 12.13 -0.71
N VAL A 103 -18.87 13.44 -0.84
CA VAL A 103 -18.02 14.27 -1.70
C VAL A 103 -17.32 15.32 -0.86
N PHE A 104 -16.00 15.36 -0.95
CA PHE A 104 -15.18 16.39 -0.32
C PHE A 104 -14.43 17.14 -1.42
N THR A 105 -14.80 18.39 -1.70
CA THR A 105 -14.30 19.16 -2.85
C THR A 105 -13.66 20.49 -2.41
N SER A 106 -12.74 21.01 -3.23
CA SER A 106 -12.20 22.37 -3.11
C SER A 106 -13.06 23.42 -3.81
N GLU A 107 -14.19 23.01 -4.40
CA GLU A 107 -15.15 23.89 -5.04
C GLU A 107 -16.11 24.53 -4.01
N LEU A 108 -16.66 25.71 -4.32
CA LEU A 108 -17.67 26.36 -3.49
C LEU A 108 -18.97 25.55 -3.46
N ARG A 109 -19.65 25.48 -2.30
CA ARG A 109 -20.85 24.65 -2.10
C ARG A 109 -21.93 24.89 -3.15
N SER A 110 -22.20 26.16 -3.47
CA SER A 110 -23.22 26.51 -4.45
C SER A 110 -22.90 26.01 -5.85
N ILE A 111 -21.61 26.02 -6.23
CA ILE A 111 -21.15 25.55 -7.54
C ILE A 111 -21.19 24.01 -7.56
N ALA A 112 -20.63 23.36 -6.54
CA ALA A 112 -20.64 21.91 -6.42
C ALA A 112 -22.05 21.31 -6.51
N ILE A 113 -23.02 21.85 -5.74
CA ILE A 113 -24.42 21.38 -5.78
C ILE A 113 -25.00 21.50 -7.19
N ASP A 114 -24.80 22.64 -7.83
CA ASP A 114 -25.33 22.96 -9.14
C ASP A 114 -24.76 22.02 -10.22
N GLU A 115 -23.45 21.81 -10.25
CA GLU A 115 -22.79 20.91 -11.19
C GLU A 115 -23.17 19.43 -10.98
N LEU A 116 -23.13 18.96 -9.73
CA LEU A 116 -23.53 17.61 -9.37
C LEU A 116 -25.00 17.35 -9.73
N THR A 117 -25.87 18.36 -9.61
CA THR A 117 -27.28 18.27 -10.00
C THR A 117 -27.43 18.19 -11.51
N ILE A 118 -26.73 19.04 -12.26
CA ILE A 118 -26.75 19.05 -13.74
C ILE A 118 -26.31 17.70 -14.31
N LEU A 119 -25.32 17.06 -13.67
CA LEU A 119 -24.78 15.77 -14.09
C LEU A 119 -25.55 14.57 -13.52
N GLY A 120 -26.56 14.80 -12.68
CA GLY A 120 -27.40 13.75 -12.09
C GLY A 120 -26.69 12.92 -11.02
N LEU A 121 -25.66 13.47 -10.37
CA LEU A 121 -24.89 12.80 -9.31
C LEU A 121 -25.34 13.18 -7.90
N TYR A 122 -25.96 14.35 -7.74
CA TYR A 122 -26.27 14.89 -6.41
C TYR A 122 -27.12 13.95 -5.55
N ASP A 123 -28.14 13.31 -6.14
CA ASP A 123 -29.03 12.38 -5.43
C ASP A 123 -28.33 11.07 -5.00
N LEU A 124 -27.14 10.78 -5.52
CA LEU A 124 -26.32 9.64 -5.11
C LEU A 124 -25.39 9.96 -3.93
N ILE A 125 -25.33 11.22 -3.49
CA ILE A 125 -24.40 11.66 -2.45
C ILE A 125 -25.14 11.75 -1.11
N ASP A 126 -24.62 11.07 -0.10
CA ASP A 126 -25.17 11.13 1.27
C ASP A 126 -24.72 12.39 2.01
N HIS A 127 -23.51 12.88 1.73
CA HIS A 127 -22.96 14.07 2.37
C HIS A 127 -21.97 14.82 1.46
N LEU A 128 -22.07 16.15 1.44
CA LEU A 128 -21.20 17.04 0.66
C LEU A 128 -20.51 18.02 1.62
N VAL A 129 -19.18 18.02 1.57
CA VAL A 129 -18.32 19.02 2.19
C VAL A 129 -17.59 19.79 1.09
N ALA A 130 -17.89 21.06 0.98
CA ALA A 130 -17.31 21.99 0.02
C ALA A 130 -16.25 22.88 0.70
N TYR A 131 -15.60 23.73 -0.10
CA TYR A 131 -14.53 24.62 0.36
C TYR A 131 -14.96 25.52 1.52
N ASP A 132 -16.15 26.10 1.42
CA ASP A 132 -16.73 27.08 2.36
C ASP A 132 -17.45 26.45 3.56
N ASP A 133 -17.51 25.11 3.63
CA ASP A 133 -18.12 24.39 4.77
C ASP A 133 -17.14 24.19 5.93
N VAL A 134 -15.82 24.31 5.70
CA VAL A 134 -14.79 24.03 6.69
C VAL A 134 -13.91 25.23 6.97
N LYS A 135 -13.35 25.28 8.18
CA LYS A 135 -12.43 26.35 8.58
C LYS A 135 -11.12 26.27 7.80
N ASN A 136 -10.57 25.06 7.66
CA ASN A 136 -9.34 24.82 6.91
C ASN A 136 -9.66 23.82 5.77
N PRO A 137 -9.74 24.27 4.50
CA PRO A 137 -9.99 23.39 3.36
C PRO A 137 -8.77 22.51 3.06
N LYS A 138 -8.91 21.61 2.08
CA LYS A 138 -7.79 20.79 1.57
C LYS A 138 -6.57 21.70 1.32
N PRO A 139 -5.33 21.27 1.68
CA PRO A 139 -4.89 19.94 2.08
C PRO A 139 -5.17 19.56 3.55
N ASN A 140 -5.92 20.35 4.30
CA ASN A 140 -6.24 20.03 5.70
C ASN A 140 -7.32 18.95 5.81
N PRO A 141 -7.30 18.14 6.88
CA PRO A 141 -8.21 17.02 7.08
C PRO A 141 -9.62 17.40 7.56
N ASP A 142 -9.93 18.68 7.80
CA ASP A 142 -11.18 19.13 8.45
C ASP A 142 -12.43 18.54 7.80
N GLY A 143 -12.47 18.48 6.46
CA GLY A 143 -13.61 17.88 5.75
C GLY A 143 -13.72 16.36 5.94
N LEU A 144 -12.61 15.64 6.08
CA LEU A 144 -12.65 14.21 6.40
C LEU A 144 -13.07 13.97 7.86
N TYR A 145 -12.74 14.86 8.81
CA TYR A 145 -13.27 14.80 10.17
C TYR A 145 -14.78 15.03 10.19
N ASP A 146 -15.28 15.96 9.36
CA ASP A 146 -16.71 16.16 9.19
C ASP A 146 -17.41 14.92 8.61
N MET A 147 -16.84 14.30 7.57
CA MET A 147 -17.32 13.02 7.00
C MET A 147 -17.36 11.90 8.06
N MET A 148 -16.31 11.76 8.88
CA MET A 148 -16.26 10.78 9.97
C MET A 148 -17.39 11.00 10.98
N ASN A 149 -17.63 12.25 11.37
CA ASN A 149 -18.70 12.60 12.30
C ASN A 149 -20.09 12.32 11.71
N PHE A 150 -20.32 12.71 10.45
CA PHE A 150 -21.60 12.51 9.77
C PHE A 150 -21.93 11.01 9.61
N PHE A 151 -20.99 10.22 9.07
CA PHE A 151 -21.20 8.79 8.84
C PHE A 151 -21.01 7.93 10.09
N LYS A 152 -20.59 8.52 11.22
CA LYS A 152 -20.23 7.81 12.45
C LYS A 152 -19.21 6.70 12.20
N CYS A 153 -18.22 7.01 11.38
CA CYS A 153 -17.17 6.09 10.95
C CYS A 153 -15.83 6.51 11.55
N LYS A 154 -14.93 5.53 11.72
CA LYS A 154 -13.53 5.80 12.05
C LYS A 154 -12.71 5.98 10.78
N ALA A 155 -11.53 6.57 10.89
CA ALA A 155 -10.64 6.82 9.75
C ALA A 155 -10.37 5.57 8.89
N HIS A 156 -10.12 4.42 9.52
CA HIS A 156 -9.88 3.15 8.82
C HIS A 156 -11.13 2.53 8.17
N GLU A 157 -12.31 3.12 8.39
CA GLU A 157 -13.58 2.74 7.77
C GLU A 157 -13.97 3.70 6.64
N ILE A 158 -13.14 4.70 6.36
CA ILE A 158 -13.31 5.66 5.25
C ILE A 158 -12.19 5.46 4.24
N MET A 159 -12.53 5.67 2.97
CA MET A 159 -11.58 5.73 1.87
C MET A 159 -11.78 7.02 1.09
N MET A 160 -10.69 7.77 0.87
CA MET A 160 -10.66 8.93 0.00
C MET A 160 -10.29 8.49 -1.42
N VAL A 161 -11.00 8.99 -2.42
CA VAL A 161 -10.70 8.80 -3.84
C VAL A 161 -10.53 10.17 -4.47
N GLY A 162 -9.36 10.47 -5.01
CA GLY A 162 -9.04 11.78 -5.57
C GLY A 162 -7.93 11.71 -6.60
N ASP A 163 -7.60 12.84 -7.22
CA ASP A 163 -6.61 12.93 -8.29
C ASP A 163 -5.43 13.87 -7.97
N GLN A 164 -5.46 14.56 -6.82
CA GLN A 164 -4.50 15.59 -6.45
C GLN A 164 -3.74 15.29 -5.14
N LEU A 165 -2.58 15.93 -4.96
CA LEU A 165 -1.81 15.81 -3.70
C LEU A 165 -2.55 16.41 -2.51
N THR A 166 -3.44 17.37 -2.73
CA THR A 166 -4.29 17.95 -1.70
C THR A 166 -5.19 16.88 -1.06
N ASP A 167 -5.69 15.92 -1.83
CA ASP A 167 -6.45 14.77 -1.33
C ASP A 167 -5.58 13.85 -0.48
N VAL A 168 -4.37 13.57 -0.97
CA VAL A 168 -3.40 12.74 -0.24
C VAL A 168 -3.09 13.35 1.11
N PHE A 169 -2.79 14.65 1.15
CA PHE A 169 -2.46 15.31 2.40
C PHE A 169 -3.64 15.34 3.37
N ALA A 170 -4.85 15.62 2.89
CA ALA A 170 -6.04 15.57 3.74
C ALA A 170 -6.26 14.16 4.32
N ALA A 171 -6.18 13.12 3.47
CA ALA A 171 -6.37 11.73 3.88
C ALA A 171 -5.27 11.26 4.86
N LYS A 172 -4.01 11.53 4.56
CA LYS A 172 -2.89 11.14 5.43
C LYS A 172 -2.85 11.87 6.76
N ASN A 173 -3.33 13.12 6.80
CA ASN A 173 -3.45 13.88 8.05
C ASN A 173 -4.66 13.43 8.90
N SER A 174 -5.53 12.58 8.35
CA SER A 174 -6.70 12.03 9.04
C SER A 174 -6.70 10.50 9.15
N ASP A 175 -5.58 9.84 8.82
CA ASP A 175 -5.41 8.38 8.85
C ASP A 175 -6.38 7.60 7.92
N VAL A 176 -6.87 8.27 6.88
CA VAL A 176 -7.77 7.72 5.85
C VAL A 176 -6.94 7.15 4.69
N GLU A 177 -7.34 5.98 4.18
CA GLU A 177 -6.72 5.38 2.99
C GLU A 177 -7.06 6.23 1.76
N VAL A 178 -6.08 6.49 0.88
CA VAL A 178 -6.26 7.34 -0.30
C VAL A 178 -5.92 6.63 -1.61
N ILE A 179 -6.89 6.60 -2.52
CA ILE A 179 -6.74 6.01 -3.85
C ILE A 179 -6.66 7.11 -4.90
N LEU A 180 -5.67 6.99 -5.79
CA LEU A 180 -5.57 7.83 -6.96
C LEU A 180 -6.58 7.36 -8.01
N MET A 181 -7.47 8.25 -8.42
CA MET A 181 -8.21 8.14 -9.66
C MET A 181 -7.41 8.80 -10.79
N ASP A 182 -6.68 8.00 -11.58
CA ASP A 182 -5.88 8.50 -12.71
C ASP A 182 -6.59 8.21 -14.03
N HIS A 183 -7.66 8.96 -14.29
CA HIS A 183 -8.36 8.86 -15.56
C HIS A 183 -7.37 9.02 -16.72
N TYR A 184 -7.37 8.04 -17.63
CA TYR A 184 -6.49 7.99 -18.80
C TYR A 184 -4.98 7.83 -18.51
N ASN A 185 -4.58 7.49 -17.27
CA ASN A 185 -3.19 7.20 -16.90
C ASN A 185 -2.20 8.34 -17.23
N LYS A 186 -2.61 9.59 -16.95
CA LYS A 186 -1.83 10.81 -17.30
C LYS A 186 -1.01 11.34 -16.13
N LYS A 187 -1.36 11.03 -14.88
CA LYS A 187 -0.68 11.61 -13.72
C LYS A 187 0.81 11.23 -13.70
N PRO A 188 1.72 12.17 -13.44
CA PRO A 188 3.15 11.86 -13.43
C PRO A 188 3.54 11.04 -12.19
N MET A 189 4.62 10.26 -12.29
CA MET A 189 5.06 9.33 -11.23
C MET A 189 5.31 10.01 -9.87
N HIS A 190 5.81 11.25 -9.90
CA HIS A 190 6.05 12.03 -8.68
C HIS A 190 4.76 12.35 -7.91
N ILE A 191 3.59 12.26 -8.54
CA ILE A 191 2.26 12.34 -7.90
C ILE A 191 1.81 10.93 -7.46
N LYS A 192 1.87 9.94 -8.36
CA LYS A 192 1.38 8.58 -8.11
C LYS A 192 1.97 7.95 -6.84
N LYS A 193 3.26 8.18 -6.59
CA LYS A 193 3.97 7.65 -5.41
C LYS A 193 3.41 8.09 -4.07
N HIS A 194 2.60 9.15 -4.06
CA HIS A 194 1.97 9.64 -2.85
C HIS A 194 0.66 8.94 -2.52
N PHE A 195 0.06 8.18 -3.44
CA PHE A 195 -1.18 7.47 -3.20
C PHE A 195 -0.95 6.05 -2.71
N ASP A 196 -1.92 5.52 -1.96
CA ASP A 196 -1.84 4.17 -1.41
C ASP A 196 -2.08 3.12 -2.50
N LEU A 197 -2.97 3.44 -3.44
CA LEU A 197 -3.36 2.65 -4.60
C LEU A 197 -3.62 3.58 -5.79
N VAL A 198 -3.53 3.03 -7.00
CA VAL A 198 -3.89 3.74 -8.24
C VAL A 198 -4.92 2.90 -9.00
N ILE A 199 -5.99 3.55 -9.46
CA ILE A 199 -6.99 3.00 -10.36
C ILE A 199 -7.15 3.91 -11.58
N ASN A 200 -7.42 3.33 -12.75
CA ASN A 200 -7.62 4.10 -13.98
C ASN A 200 -9.08 4.04 -14.46
N ASP A 201 -9.82 3.02 -14.02
CA ASP A 201 -11.25 2.87 -14.22
C ASP A 201 -11.97 2.91 -12.87
N PRO A 202 -13.03 3.73 -12.70
CA PRO A 202 -13.75 3.79 -11.43
C PRO A 202 -14.25 2.46 -10.90
N MET A 203 -14.52 1.49 -11.77
CA MET A 203 -15.03 0.19 -11.36
C MET A 203 -13.98 -0.71 -10.70
N GLU A 204 -12.68 -0.43 -10.89
CA GLU A 204 -11.60 -1.09 -10.14
C GLU A 204 -11.71 -0.81 -8.63
N LEU A 205 -12.36 0.29 -8.24
CA LEU A 205 -12.57 0.66 -6.84
C LEU A 205 -13.28 -0.45 -6.05
N LEU A 206 -14.23 -1.15 -6.68
CA LEU A 206 -14.98 -2.23 -6.03
C LEU A 206 -14.05 -3.36 -5.58
N ASP A 207 -13.14 -3.78 -6.46
CA ASP A 207 -12.17 -4.84 -6.18
C ASP A 207 -11.15 -4.38 -5.13
N LYS A 208 -10.75 -3.10 -5.17
CA LYS A 208 -9.84 -2.52 -4.14
C LYS A 208 -10.48 -2.51 -2.76
N ILE A 209 -11.75 -2.13 -2.65
CA ILE A 209 -12.47 -2.15 -1.37
C ILE A 209 -12.60 -3.60 -0.87
N ASP A 210 -12.98 -4.53 -1.75
CA ASP A 210 -13.14 -5.94 -1.38
C ASP A 210 -11.81 -6.54 -0.91
N ASN A 211 -10.68 -6.15 -1.51
CA ASN A 211 -9.37 -6.60 -1.05
C ASN A 211 -8.96 -5.96 0.28
N LEU A 212 -9.07 -4.63 0.42
CA LEU A 212 -8.72 -3.92 1.65
C LEU A 212 -9.55 -4.39 2.86
N ASN A 213 -10.81 -4.78 2.62
CA ASN A 213 -11.65 -5.39 3.64
C ASN A 213 -11.16 -6.76 4.11
N LYS A 214 -10.19 -7.39 3.44
CA LYS A 214 -9.56 -8.66 3.88
C LYS A 214 -8.23 -8.44 4.62
N LEU A 215 -7.59 -7.28 4.49
CA LEU A 215 -6.25 -6.98 5.03
C LEU A 215 -6.27 -6.52 6.50
N TYR A 216 -6.89 -7.30 7.36
CA TYR A 216 -6.84 -7.10 8.81
C TYR A 216 -6.74 -8.43 9.56
N LEU A 217 -6.25 -8.38 10.79
CA LEU A 217 -6.25 -9.49 11.75
C LEU A 217 -6.85 -9.01 13.06
N GLU A 218 -7.75 -9.80 13.62
CA GLU A 218 -8.28 -9.55 14.96
C GLU A 218 -7.32 -10.10 16.01
N MET A 219 -7.00 -9.27 17.00
CA MET A 219 -6.24 -9.71 18.15
C MET A 219 -7.07 -10.66 19.01
N PRO A 220 -6.53 -11.82 19.41
CA PRO A 220 -7.24 -12.72 20.30
C PRO A 220 -7.61 -12.04 21.62
N LEU A 221 -8.75 -12.42 22.22
CA LEU A 221 -9.30 -11.72 23.39
C LEU A 221 -8.42 -11.86 24.65
N ASN A 222 -7.92 -13.08 24.90
CA ASN A 222 -7.28 -13.48 26.17
C ASN A 222 -5.91 -14.13 25.98
N ARG A 223 -5.26 -13.93 24.83
CA ARG A 223 -3.92 -14.44 24.54
C ARG A 223 -3.24 -13.59 23.48
N ASP A 224 -1.93 -13.78 23.34
CA ASP A 224 -1.16 -13.17 22.27
C ASP A 224 -1.62 -13.69 20.89
N LEU A 225 -1.51 -12.82 19.89
CA LEU A 225 -1.57 -13.20 18.48
C LEU A 225 -0.36 -14.10 18.20
N LYS A 226 -0.62 -15.34 17.80
CA LYS A 226 0.43 -16.30 17.44
C LYS A 226 0.61 -16.30 15.93
N MET A 227 1.84 -16.07 15.47
CA MET A 227 2.17 -16.15 14.04
C MET A 227 3.34 -17.09 13.78
N ILE A 228 3.41 -17.62 12.56
CA ILE A 228 4.56 -18.41 12.08
C ILE A 228 5.11 -17.77 10.81
N GLN A 229 6.43 -17.61 10.76
CA GLN A 229 7.18 -17.29 9.56
C GLN A 229 7.80 -18.57 9.01
N PHE A 230 7.41 -18.92 7.80
CA PHE A 230 8.13 -19.86 6.96
C PHE A 230 8.92 -19.07 5.92
N THR A 231 10.06 -19.60 5.51
CA THR A 231 10.91 -18.92 4.52
C THR A 231 11.63 -19.95 3.67
N ASP A 232 11.95 -19.59 2.44
CA ASP A 232 12.87 -20.36 1.60
C ASP A 232 12.35 -21.80 1.43
N LEU A 233 11.07 -21.89 1.03
CA LEU A 233 10.40 -23.18 0.80
C LEU A 233 11.07 -23.93 -0.34
N HIS A 234 11.52 -23.19 -1.35
CA HIS A 234 12.19 -23.71 -2.54
C HIS A 234 11.45 -24.92 -3.10
N LEU A 235 10.14 -24.80 -3.31
CA LEU A 235 9.35 -25.86 -3.91
C LEU A 235 9.86 -26.11 -5.33
N MET A 236 10.07 -27.37 -5.69
CA MET A 236 10.67 -27.74 -6.98
C MET A 236 9.82 -28.70 -7.82
N ASN A 237 8.61 -29.01 -7.37
CA ASN A 237 7.74 -30.01 -7.97
C ASN A 237 8.37 -31.41 -7.92
N ASP A 238 9.05 -31.72 -6.82
CA ASP A 238 9.67 -33.02 -6.55
C ASP A 238 9.19 -33.62 -5.22
N ASP A 239 9.65 -34.82 -4.87
CA ASP A 239 9.22 -35.54 -3.67
C ASP A 239 9.60 -34.82 -2.36
N LYS A 240 10.58 -33.90 -2.37
CA LYS A 240 11.00 -33.15 -1.16
C LYS A 240 9.97 -32.11 -0.77
N ASP A 241 9.17 -31.62 -1.72
CA ASP A 241 8.04 -30.73 -1.44
C ASP A 241 7.07 -31.35 -0.43
N LEU A 242 6.90 -32.68 -0.45
CA LEU A 242 6.05 -33.39 0.52
C LEU A 242 6.53 -33.20 1.96
N LYS A 243 7.85 -33.20 2.20
CA LYS A 243 8.42 -32.94 3.52
C LYS A 243 8.25 -31.48 3.93
N THR A 244 8.39 -30.54 2.99
CA THR A 244 8.11 -29.12 3.25
C THR A 244 6.65 -28.91 3.64
N PHE A 245 5.70 -29.51 2.92
CA PHE A 245 4.29 -29.43 3.28
C PHE A 245 3.96 -30.14 4.60
N GLN A 246 4.59 -31.29 4.88
CA GLN A 246 4.44 -31.98 6.16
C GLN A 246 4.91 -31.11 7.33
N LEU A 247 6.08 -30.46 7.20
CA LEU A 247 6.60 -29.53 8.20
C LEU A 247 5.62 -28.39 8.48
N ILE A 248 5.06 -27.76 7.43
CA ILE A 248 4.07 -26.69 7.59
C ILE A 248 2.81 -27.24 8.27
N HIS A 249 2.31 -28.39 7.80
CA HIS A 249 1.13 -29.04 8.37
C HIS A 249 1.29 -29.31 9.87
N ASP A 250 2.39 -29.93 10.28
CA ASP A 250 2.63 -30.31 11.68
C ASP A 250 2.70 -29.09 12.59
N PHE A 251 3.46 -28.07 12.20
CA PHE A 251 3.51 -26.83 12.97
C PHE A 251 2.14 -26.16 13.05
N VAL A 252 1.36 -26.12 11.97
CA VAL A 252 0.03 -25.51 12.01
C VAL A 252 -0.94 -26.31 12.87
N LEU A 253 -0.87 -27.64 12.83
CA LEU A 253 -1.69 -28.54 13.63
C LEU A 253 -1.39 -28.41 15.13
N ASP A 254 -0.10 -28.42 15.49
CA ASP A 254 0.37 -28.40 16.87
C ASP A 254 0.23 -27.02 17.49
N GLU A 255 0.59 -25.99 16.74
CA GLU A 255 0.72 -24.63 17.29
C GLU A 255 -0.56 -23.81 17.10
N LYS A 256 -1.41 -24.17 16.14
CA LYS A 256 -2.67 -23.48 15.82
C LYS A 256 -2.48 -21.96 15.74
N PRO A 257 -1.59 -21.47 14.84
CA PRO A 257 -1.34 -20.05 14.70
C PRO A 257 -2.57 -19.30 14.19
N ASP A 258 -2.64 -18.02 14.50
CA ASP A 258 -3.67 -17.12 13.97
C ASP A 258 -3.33 -16.61 12.58
N PHE A 259 -2.04 -16.59 12.24
CA PHE A 259 -1.55 -16.05 10.99
C PHE A 259 -0.22 -16.67 10.56
N ILE A 260 -0.01 -16.80 9.25
CA ILE A 260 1.22 -17.33 8.66
C ILE A 260 1.81 -16.33 7.66
N VAL A 261 3.13 -16.16 7.69
CA VAL A 261 3.88 -15.31 6.76
C VAL A 261 4.92 -16.15 6.03
N PHE A 262 4.92 -16.11 4.70
CA PHE A 262 5.99 -16.65 3.87
C PHE A 262 6.92 -15.51 3.43
N THR A 263 8.19 -15.53 3.86
CA THR A 263 9.15 -14.44 3.61
C THR A 263 10.04 -14.67 2.39
N GLY A 264 9.44 -15.02 1.25
CA GLY A 264 10.14 -15.13 -0.03
C GLY A 264 10.69 -16.52 -0.33
N ASP A 265 11.01 -16.70 -1.61
CA ASP A 265 11.54 -17.93 -2.20
C ASP A 265 10.66 -19.14 -1.96
N GLN A 266 9.41 -19.00 -2.39
CA GLN A 266 8.42 -20.07 -2.33
C GLN A 266 8.81 -21.20 -3.29
N THR A 267 9.45 -20.86 -4.40
CA THR A 267 9.87 -21.76 -5.47
C THR A 267 11.04 -21.15 -6.24
N MET A 268 11.79 -21.99 -6.94
CA MET A 268 12.76 -21.59 -7.97
C MET A 268 12.54 -22.36 -9.28
N SER A 269 11.43 -23.10 -9.34
CA SER A 269 11.11 -23.96 -10.46
C SER A 269 10.46 -23.18 -11.59
N LYS A 270 10.73 -23.60 -12.82
CA LYS A 270 9.95 -23.19 -14.00
C LYS A 270 8.45 -23.50 -13.86
N ASP A 271 8.08 -24.44 -13.00
CA ASP A 271 6.69 -24.82 -12.71
C ASP A 271 6.05 -23.91 -11.62
N ALA A 272 6.65 -22.75 -11.32
CA ALA A 272 6.23 -21.85 -10.25
C ALA A 272 4.72 -21.54 -10.22
N PRO A 273 4.00 -21.27 -11.33
CA PRO A 273 2.57 -21.02 -11.27
C PRO A 273 1.78 -22.21 -10.70
N PHE A 274 2.15 -23.44 -11.10
CA PHE A 274 1.54 -24.64 -10.54
C PHE A 274 1.84 -24.78 -9.04
N LEU A 275 3.07 -24.48 -8.62
CA LEU A 275 3.47 -24.57 -7.21
C LEU A 275 2.82 -23.50 -6.33
N TYR A 276 2.65 -22.26 -6.82
CA TYR A 276 1.90 -21.21 -6.15
C TYR A 276 0.43 -21.58 -5.98
N GLN A 277 -0.19 -22.13 -7.03
CA GLN A 277 -1.56 -22.65 -6.95
C GLN A 277 -1.67 -23.78 -5.92
N LYS A 278 -0.73 -24.74 -5.95
CA LYS A 278 -0.67 -25.88 -5.01
C LYS A 278 -0.47 -25.40 -3.57
N LEU A 279 0.39 -24.42 -3.33
CA LEU A 279 0.60 -23.80 -2.03
C LEU A 279 -0.69 -23.16 -1.53
N GLY A 280 -1.37 -22.37 -2.35
CA GLY A 280 -2.67 -21.77 -2.00
C GLY A 280 -3.73 -22.81 -1.63
N GLN A 281 -3.88 -23.86 -2.45
CA GLN A 281 -4.81 -24.96 -2.20
C GLN A 281 -4.46 -25.72 -0.91
N PHE A 282 -3.18 -25.96 -0.66
CA PHE A 282 -2.72 -26.60 0.57
C PHE A 282 -3.05 -25.74 1.80
N MET A 283 -2.76 -24.43 1.77
CA MET A 283 -3.09 -23.52 2.87
C MET A 283 -4.60 -23.45 3.13
N ASP A 284 -5.43 -23.57 2.09
CA ASP A 284 -6.89 -23.65 2.25
C ASP A 284 -7.35 -24.87 3.03
N THR A 285 -6.60 -25.98 2.98
CA THR A 285 -6.89 -27.16 3.82
C THR A 285 -6.60 -26.90 5.29
N LEU A 286 -5.60 -26.07 5.59
CA LEU A 286 -5.19 -25.71 6.96
C LEU A 286 -6.09 -24.64 7.59
N LYS A 287 -6.90 -23.94 6.79
CA LYS A 287 -7.88 -22.93 7.23
C LYS A 287 -7.28 -21.82 8.11
N THR A 288 -6.00 -21.55 7.92
CA THR A 288 -5.26 -20.53 8.67
C THR A 288 -4.97 -19.37 7.73
N PRO A 289 -5.34 -18.13 8.09
CA PRO A 289 -5.00 -16.96 7.29
C PRO A 289 -3.50 -16.85 7.05
N PHE A 290 -3.11 -16.53 5.82
CA PHE A 290 -1.70 -16.44 5.46
C PHE A 290 -1.42 -15.32 4.46
N THR A 291 -0.15 -14.94 4.35
CA THR A 291 0.35 -14.05 3.32
C THR A 291 1.76 -14.44 2.90
N PHE A 292 2.25 -13.83 1.83
CA PHE A 292 3.64 -13.96 1.38
C PHE A 292 4.20 -12.62 0.90
N VAL A 293 5.53 -12.55 0.82
CA VAL A 293 6.29 -11.60 -0.01
C VAL A 293 7.11 -12.42 -1.01
N PHE A 294 7.48 -11.82 -2.14
CA PHE A 294 8.37 -12.45 -3.10
C PHE A 294 9.82 -12.43 -2.62
N GLY A 295 10.57 -13.46 -3.01
CA GLY A 295 12.03 -13.49 -2.94
C GLY A 295 12.66 -13.45 -4.33
N ASN A 296 13.99 -13.46 -4.38
CA ASN A 296 14.73 -13.33 -5.63
C ASN A 296 14.62 -14.56 -6.55
N HIS A 297 14.35 -15.74 -6.00
CA HIS A 297 14.20 -16.95 -6.81
C HIS A 297 12.79 -17.17 -7.37
N ASP A 298 11.78 -16.47 -6.87
CA ASP A 298 10.39 -16.71 -7.27
C ASP A 298 10.14 -16.48 -8.77
N LEU A 299 10.93 -15.62 -9.43
CA LEU A 299 10.82 -15.35 -10.87
C LEU A 299 11.75 -16.21 -11.75
N ASP A 300 12.50 -17.15 -11.16
CA ASP A 300 13.35 -18.06 -11.90
C ASP A 300 12.56 -18.85 -12.96
N GLY A 301 13.24 -19.26 -14.03
CA GLY A 301 12.61 -20.02 -15.11
C GLY A 301 11.70 -19.21 -16.04
N GLY A 302 11.74 -17.87 -15.97
CA GLY A 302 11.00 -16.97 -16.86
C GLY A 302 9.59 -16.62 -16.39
N ASN A 303 9.33 -16.77 -15.09
CA ASN A 303 8.05 -16.41 -14.47
C ASN A 303 7.91 -14.89 -14.28
N THR A 304 6.69 -14.40 -14.11
CA THR A 304 6.44 -12.99 -13.77
C THR A 304 5.59 -12.89 -12.52
N TYR A 305 5.69 -11.78 -11.80
CA TYR A 305 4.86 -11.56 -10.60
C TYR A 305 3.37 -11.73 -10.89
N GLU A 306 2.90 -11.25 -12.04
CA GLU A 306 1.49 -11.36 -12.43
C GLU A 306 1.05 -12.81 -12.62
N THR A 307 1.88 -13.66 -13.22
CA THR A 307 1.51 -15.08 -13.40
C THR A 307 1.44 -15.81 -12.06
N LEU A 308 2.32 -15.47 -11.12
CA LEU A 308 2.32 -16.07 -9.78
C LEU A 308 1.17 -15.57 -8.90
N ILE A 309 0.88 -14.26 -8.95
CA ILE A 309 -0.29 -13.68 -8.26
C ILE A 309 -1.57 -14.31 -8.81
N GLU A 310 -1.71 -14.41 -10.12
CA GLU A 310 -2.87 -15.03 -10.76
C GLU A 310 -3.05 -16.49 -10.32
N ALA A 311 -1.96 -17.23 -10.11
CA ALA A 311 -2.01 -18.62 -9.69
C ALA A 311 -2.48 -18.83 -8.24
N ILE A 312 -2.24 -17.87 -7.34
CA ILE A 312 -2.54 -18.01 -5.90
C ILE A 312 -3.72 -17.15 -5.42
N LYS A 313 -4.15 -16.13 -6.18
CA LYS A 313 -5.13 -15.12 -5.73
C LYS A 313 -6.47 -15.68 -5.24
N ASP A 314 -6.86 -16.86 -5.72
CA ASP A 314 -8.14 -17.50 -5.39
C ASP A 314 -8.08 -18.33 -4.09
N ALA A 315 -6.91 -18.43 -3.45
CA ALA A 315 -6.77 -19.07 -2.15
C ALA A 315 -7.63 -18.35 -1.11
N LYS A 316 -8.54 -19.10 -0.48
CA LYS A 316 -9.60 -18.59 0.40
C LYS A 316 -9.06 -17.86 1.63
N TYR A 317 -7.94 -18.33 2.18
CA TYR A 317 -7.34 -17.77 3.40
C TYR A 317 -6.19 -16.79 3.15
N LEU A 318 -5.94 -16.42 1.88
CA LEU A 318 -4.90 -15.46 1.51
C LEU A 318 -5.29 -14.03 1.92
N LYS A 319 -4.35 -13.32 2.55
CA LYS A 319 -4.42 -11.89 2.89
C LYS A 319 -3.30 -11.13 2.19
N PHE A 320 -3.47 -10.85 0.91
CA PHE A 320 -2.41 -10.27 0.06
C PHE A 320 -2.90 -9.05 -0.73
N ASP A 321 -2.00 -8.10 -0.94
CA ASP A 321 -2.14 -7.05 -1.95
C ASP A 321 -0.80 -6.87 -2.65
N GLN A 322 -0.83 -6.71 -3.97
CA GLN A 322 0.39 -6.54 -4.75
C GLN A 322 1.10 -5.22 -4.45
N GLY A 323 0.39 -4.21 -3.95
CA GLY A 323 0.89 -2.87 -3.71
C GLY A 323 1.04 -2.02 -4.99
N PRO A 324 1.65 -0.84 -4.87
CA PRO A 324 1.91 0.02 -6.01
C PRO A 324 3.00 -0.58 -6.90
N LYS A 325 2.64 -0.98 -8.13
CA LYS A 325 3.55 -1.66 -9.08
C LYS A 325 4.88 -0.93 -9.34
N HIS A 326 4.89 0.40 -9.24
CA HIS A 326 6.10 1.20 -9.43
C HIS A 326 7.14 1.04 -8.31
N LEU A 327 6.75 0.44 -7.18
CA LEU A 327 7.61 0.13 -6.04
C LEU A 327 8.04 -1.35 -6.01
N GLY A 328 7.68 -2.12 -7.04
CA GLY A 328 7.73 -3.59 -7.01
C GLY A 328 6.40 -4.22 -6.56
N TYR A 329 6.46 -5.46 -6.08
CA TYR A 329 5.34 -6.31 -5.71
C TYR A 329 5.39 -6.76 -4.25
N SER A 330 4.23 -6.92 -3.60
CA SER A 330 4.10 -7.23 -2.16
C SER A 330 4.39 -6.05 -1.23
N ASN A 331 4.19 -4.82 -1.70
CA ASN A 331 4.28 -3.59 -0.89
C ASN A 331 2.91 -3.23 -0.28
N PHE A 332 2.56 -3.79 0.87
CA PHE A 332 1.25 -3.58 1.51
C PHE A 332 1.32 -3.67 3.04
N SER A 333 0.17 -3.48 3.70
CA SER A 333 0.08 -3.65 5.15
C SER A 333 -1.20 -4.33 5.57
N ILE A 334 -1.13 -5.14 6.62
CA ILE A 334 -2.28 -5.75 7.30
C ILE A 334 -2.49 -5.02 8.62
N LYS A 335 -3.73 -4.57 8.86
CA LYS A 335 -4.11 -3.86 10.09
C LYS A 335 -4.31 -4.86 11.23
N LEU A 336 -3.76 -4.59 12.41
CA LEU A 336 -4.04 -5.34 13.64
C LEU A 336 -5.16 -4.63 14.40
N MET A 337 -6.26 -5.34 14.61
CA MET A 337 -7.50 -4.83 15.17
C MET A 337 -7.69 -5.34 16.60
N ASP A 338 -8.03 -4.46 17.53
CA ASP A 338 -8.67 -4.85 18.78
C ASP A 338 -10.09 -4.33 18.77
N LYS A 339 -11.05 -5.23 18.51
CA LYS A 339 -12.45 -4.89 18.26
C LYS A 339 -12.55 -3.96 17.04
N ASN A 340 -12.92 -2.70 17.23
CA ASN A 340 -13.05 -1.72 16.14
C ASN A 340 -11.92 -0.68 16.15
N GLU A 341 -10.77 -0.97 16.77
CA GLU A 341 -9.63 -0.04 16.83
C GLU A 341 -8.41 -0.65 16.14
N VAL A 342 -7.72 0.16 15.34
CA VAL A 342 -6.42 -0.23 14.78
C VAL A 342 -5.35 0.00 15.84
N ILE A 343 -4.75 -1.08 16.34
CA ILE A 343 -3.73 -1.02 17.39
C ILE A 343 -2.30 -1.17 16.85
N GLY A 344 -2.14 -1.72 15.65
CA GLY A 344 -0.84 -1.97 15.04
C GLY A 344 -0.93 -2.36 13.57
N LYS A 345 0.22 -2.64 12.95
CA LYS A 345 0.30 -3.11 11.57
C LYS A 345 1.38 -4.18 11.38
N LEU A 346 1.15 -5.03 10.39
CA LEU A 346 2.20 -5.81 9.74
C LEU A 346 2.46 -5.15 8.38
N ILE A 347 3.72 -4.82 8.08
CA ILE A 347 4.12 -4.17 6.83
C ILE A 347 4.96 -5.16 6.02
N PHE A 348 4.62 -5.28 4.75
CA PHE A 348 5.26 -6.17 3.80
C PHE A 348 5.86 -5.34 2.68
N MET A 349 7.07 -5.68 2.25
CA MET A 349 7.81 -4.91 1.25
C MET A 349 8.52 -5.82 0.26
N ASP A 350 8.62 -5.36 -0.98
CA ASP A 350 9.43 -6.00 -2.02
C ASP A 350 10.91 -5.69 -1.79
N SER A 351 11.75 -6.69 -1.55
CA SER A 351 13.20 -6.48 -1.55
C SER A 351 13.83 -6.56 -2.93
N HIS A 352 13.03 -6.78 -3.98
CA HIS A 352 13.43 -7.02 -5.36
C HIS A 352 14.30 -8.29 -5.51
N ILE A 353 14.80 -8.52 -6.72
CA ILE A 353 15.52 -9.74 -7.10
C ILE A 353 17.03 -9.46 -7.10
N GLU A 354 17.58 -9.01 -8.22
CA GLU A 354 18.93 -8.46 -8.34
C GLU A 354 18.92 -7.19 -9.18
N ASP A 355 19.96 -6.37 -9.06
CA ASP A 355 20.11 -5.14 -9.83
C ASP A 355 21.58 -4.84 -10.18
N THR A 356 21.78 -3.94 -11.14
CA THR A 356 23.08 -3.35 -11.46
C THR A 356 23.15 -1.92 -10.93
N TYR A 357 23.96 -1.72 -9.90
CA TYR A 357 24.15 -0.43 -9.24
C TYR A 357 25.33 0.33 -9.84
N VAL A 358 25.28 1.67 -9.81
CA VAL A 358 26.40 2.54 -10.19
C VAL A 358 27.01 3.14 -8.92
N ILE A 359 28.21 2.67 -8.56
CA ILE A 359 28.94 3.10 -7.36
C ILE A 359 30.22 3.78 -7.83
N LYS A 360 30.34 5.10 -7.62
CA LYS A 360 31.50 5.91 -8.05
C LYS A 360 31.84 5.68 -9.54
N ASP A 361 30.83 5.80 -10.40
CA ASP A 361 30.90 5.60 -11.86
C ASP A 361 31.25 4.18 -12.33
N VAL A 362 31.27 3.19 -11.43
CA VAL A 362 31.47 1.78 -11.75
C VAL A 362 30.16 1.01 -11.60
N LYS A 363 29.79 0.25 -12.63
CA LYS A 363 28.67 -0.69 -12.56
C LYS A 363 29.06 -1.91 -11.74
N ALA A 364 28.28 -2.23 -10.72
CA ALA A 364 28.45 -3.40 -9.87
C ALA A 364 27.12 -4.15 -9.77
N TRP A 365 27.18 -5.47 -9.91
CA TRP A 365 26.05 -6.34 -9.63
C TRP A 365 25.83 -6.44 -8.11
N GLY A 366 24.57 -6.55 -7.69
CA GLY A 366 24.22 -6.92 -6.32
C GLY A 366 22.77 -7.39 -6.21
N TYR A 367 22.44 -7.98 -5.07
CA TYR A 367 21.05 -8.31 -4.73
C TYR A 367 20.15 -7.07 -4.73
N GLY A 368 18.84 -7.29 -4.92
CA GLY A 368 17.81 -6.27 -4.85
C GLY A 368 17.88 -5.48 -3.55
N SER A 369 17.33 -4.27 -3.56
CA SER A 369 17.34 -3.37 -2.40
C SER A 369 15.98 -2.73 -2.19
N ILE A 370 15.67 -2.36 -0.95
CA ILE A 370 14.59 -1.43 -0.64
C ILE A 370 14.98 -0.06 -1.19
N THR A 371 14.25 0.40 -2.20
CA THR A 371 14.57 1.63 -2.94
C THR A 371 14.23 2.90 -2.15
N LYS A 372 14.78 4.03 -2.57
CA LYS A 372 14.42 5.35 -2.01
C LYS A 372 12.92 5.65 -2.08
N ASP A 373 12.25 5.27 -3.17
CA ASP A 373 10.81 5.49 -3.31
C ASP A 373 10.00 4.62 -2.34
N GLN A 374 10.46 3.39 -2.04
CA GLN A 374 9.88 2.57 -0.98
C GLN A 374 10.15 3.12 0.43
N VAL A 375 11.33 3.73 0.67
CA VAL A 375 11.61 4.43 1.93
C VAL A 375 10.63 5.60 2.13
N ASP A 376 10.37 6.37 1.08
CA ASP A 376 9.40 7.47 1.12
C ASP A 376 7.96 6.94 1.28
N TRP A 377 7.61 5.85 0.59
CA TRP A 377 6.33 5.15 0.79
C TRP A 377 6.16 4.67 2.23
N TYR A 378 7.18 4.05 2.82
CA TYR A 378 7.16 3.61 4.23
C TYR A 378 6.92 4.78 5.18
N ARG A 379 7.62 5.91 4.99
CA ARG A 379 7.42 7.13 5.80
C ARG A 379 5.98 7.63 5.73
N LEU A 380 5.38 7.58 4.53
CA LEU A 380 4.00 7.99 4.33
C LEU A 380 2.99 7.01 4.95
N LYS A 381 3.21 5.70 4.80
CA LYS A 381 2.34 4.63 5.32
C LYS A 381 2.37 4.49 6.84
N THR A 382 3.48 4.87 7.47
CA THR A 382 3.69 4.76 8.91
C THR A 382 3.29 5.99 9.70
N ASN A 383 2.80 7.07 9.06
CA ASN A 383 2.40 8.30 9.74
C ASN A 383 1.39 8.11 10.90
N LEU A 384 0.74 6.94 10.97
CA LEU A 384 -0.25 6.51 11.96
C LEU A 384 0.21 6.38 13.43
N LYS A 385 1.48 6.64 13.75
CA LYS A 385 2.01 6.54 15.13
C LYS A 385 1.67 5.21 15.86
N LYS A 386 1.49 4.10 15.12
CA LYS A 386 1.21 2.76 15.68
C LYS A 386 2.44 1.84 15.60
N PRO A 387 2.61 0.92 16.58
CA PRO A 387 3.63 -0.10 16.50
C PRO A 387 3.42 -1.01 15.30
N HIS A 388 4.50 -1.46 14.69
CA HIS A 388 4.43 -2.34 13.53
C HIS A 388 5.64 -3.28 13.42
N LEU A 389 5.42 -4.37 12.69
CA LEU A 389 6.44 -5.34 12.28
C LEU A 389 6.63 -5.24 10.77
N ILE A 390 7.85 -5.48 10.29
CA ILE A 390 8.21 -5.34 8.87
C ILE A 390 8.75 -6.68 8.36
N PHE A 391 8.29 -7.10 7.18
CA PHE A 391 8.66 -8.35 6.54
C PHE A 391 9.07 -8.11 5.08
N PHE A 392 10.21 -8.66 4.67
CA PHE A 392 10.69 -8.71 3.28
C PHE A 392 11.72 -9.83 3.16
N HIS A 393 12.17 -10.18 1.96
CA HIS A 393 13.00 -11.37 1.77
C HIS A 393 14.50 -11.10 2.02
N ILE A 394 15.13 -10.19 1.25
CA ILE A 394 16.59 -9.98 1.28
C ILE A 394 17.00 -9.07 2.45
N PRO A 395 17.94 -9.48 3.31
CA PRO A 395 18.32 -8.76 4.53
C PRO A 395 18.97 -7.40 4.27
N LEU A 396 18.67 -6.42 5.13
CA LEU A 396 19.35 -5.12 5.12
C LEU A 396 20.83 -5.27 5.45
N ARG A 397 21.66 -4.35 4.98
CA ARG A 397 23.10 -4.35 5.28
C ARG A 397 23.39 -4.20 6.78
N ASP A 398 22.45 -3.62 7.54
CA ASP A 398 22.53 -3.49 9.01
C ASP A 398 22.76 -4.80 9.75
N VAL A 399 22.37 -5.95 9.18
CA VAL A 399 22.60 -7.27 9.80
C VAL A 399 24.08 -7.62 9.90
N LEU A 400 24.95 -7.00 9.08
CA LEU A 400 26.40 -7.22 9.09
C LEU A 400 27.07 -6.67 10.37
N GLU A 401 26.39 -5.79 11.10
CA GLU A 401 26.88 -5.24 12.36
C GLU A 401 26.62 -6.15 13.57
N VAL A 402 26.10 -7.36 13.35
CA VAL A 402 25.82 -8.31 14.41
C VAL A 402 27.08 -8.65 15.23
N ASP A 403 27.00 -8.45 16.55
CA ASP A 403 27.99 -8.97 17.50
C ASP A 403 27.45 -10.26 18.13
N LYS A 404 28.04 -11.40 17.74
CA LYS A 404 27.66 -12.74 18.20
C LYS A 404 27.90 -12.97 19.70
N ASN A 405 28.69 -12.11 20.35
CA ASN A 405 28.94 -12.17 21.79
C ASN A 405 28.03 -11.25 22.60
N ALA A 406 27.22 -10.42 21.94
CA ALA A 406 26.35 -9.48 22.61
C ALA A 406 25.16 -10.19 23.28
N LEU A 407 24.73 -9.68 24.44
CA LEU A 407 23.64 -10.27 25.22
C LEU A 407 22.29 -10.27 24.50
N ASN A 408 22.13 -9.41 23.50
CA ASN A 408 20.93 -9.28 22.67
C ASN A 408 20.96 -10.17 21.42
N TYR A 409 22.00 -10.99 21.21
CA TYR A 409 22.10 -11.95 20.12
C TYR A 409 21.54 -13.32 20.53
N LYS A 410 20.82 -13.97 19.62
CA LYS A 410 20.33 -15.36 19.79
C LYS A 410 20.22 -16.04 18.43
N GLY A 411 20.47 -17.35 18.39
CA GLY A 411 20.25 -18.20 17.19
C GLY A 411 21.55 -18.59 16.48
N VAL A 412 21.39 -19.08 15.26
CA VAL A 412 22.40 -19.73 14.42
C VAL A 412 22.88 -18.74 13.36
N TYR A 413 24.20 -18.59 13.26
CA TYR A 413 24.90 -17.91 12.18
C TYR A 413 25.90 -18.90 11.62
N GLU A 414 25.62 -19.46 10.45
CA GLU A 414 26.47 -20.48 9.78
C GLU A 414 26.86 -20.06 8.36
N GLU A 415 26.35 -18.94 7.87
CA GLU A 415 26.83 -18.33 6.62
C GLU A 415 26.91 -16.80 6.72
N ASN A 416 27.72 -16.21 5.84
CA ASN A 416 27.79 -14.76 5.76
C ASN A 416 26.52 -14.21 5.12
N PRO A 417 25.88 -13.19 5.73
CA PRO A 417 24.68 -12.57 5.18
C PRO A 417 24.79 -12.11 3.74
N CYS A 418 23.90 -12.62 2.88
CA CYS A 418 23.69 -12.14 1.53
C CYS A 418 22.76 -10.92 1.56
N VAL A 419 23.34 -9.76 1.85
CA VAL A 419 22.58 -8.51 2.05
C VAL A 419 22.24 -7.78 0.76
N GLN A 420 21.26 -6.89 0.84
CA GLN A 420 20.89 -5.95 -0.21
C GLN A 420 22.11 -5.22 -0.80
N GLY A 421 22.11 -5.03 -2.13
CA GLY A 421 23.25 -4.49 -2.86
C GLY A 421 23.57 -3.03 -2.53
N MET A 422 22.54 -2.22 -2.24
CA MET A 422 22.68 -0.83 -1.80
C MET A 422 21.81 -0.53 -0.59
N ASP A 423 22.25 0.46 0.19
CA ASP A 423 21.49 1.01 1.29
C ASP A 423 20.99 2.41 0.92
N PHE A 424 19.66 2.56 0.90
CA PHE A 424 18.97 3.81 0.59
C PHE A 424 18.43 4.53 1.84
N GLY A 425 18.88 4.12 3.03
CA GLY A 425 18.53 4.75 4.29
C GLY A 425 17.22 4.22 4.89
N PHE A 426 16.88 2.95 4.63
CA PHE A 426 15.63 2.37 5.10
C PHE A 426 15.65 2.16 6.62
N PHE A 427 16.72 1.61 7.17
CA PHE A 427 16.81 1.39 8.62
C PHE A 427 16.83 2.70 9.41
N GLU A 428 17.44 3.76 8.89
CA GLU A 428 17.39 5.09 9.45
C GLU A 428 15.97 5.66 9.42
N ALA A 429 15.21 5.42 8.35
CA ALA A 429 13.81 5.81 8.30
C ALA A 429 12.98 5.06 9.36
N VAL A 430 13.26 3.77 9.56
CA VAL A 430 12.63 2.94 10.60
C VAL A 430 12.94 3.47 12.00
N ILE A 431 14.22 3.73 12.30
CA ILE A 431 14.64 4.28 13.61
C ILE A 431 14.04 5.67 13.84
N LYS A 432 14.08 6.55 12.84
CA LYS A 432 13.56 7.92 12.93
C LYS A 432 12.06 7.94 13.22
N HIS A 433 11.32 6.96 12.70
CA HIS A 433 9.90 6.80 12.99
C HIS A 433 9.66 6.31 14.42
N GLY A 434 10.48 5.37 14.89
CA GLY A 434 10.56 4.97 16.31
C GLY A 434 9.48 4.02 16.81
N LEU A 435 8.66 3.45 15.92
CA LEU A 435 7.56 2.55 16.31
C LEU A 435 7.66 1.13 15.75
N ALA A 436 8.57 0.88 14.81
CA ALA A 436 8.85 -0.48 14.39
C ALA A 436 9.41 -1.29 15.57
N LYS A 437 8.91 -2.52 15.74
CA LYS A 437 9.38 -3.45 16.79
C LYS A 437 10.31 -4.52 16.26
N GLY A 438 10.23 -4.84 14.98
CA GLY A 438 11.15 -5.75 14.34
C GLY A 438 11.04 -5.77 12.82
N ILE A 439 12.12 -6.26 12.22
CA ILE A 439 12.31 -6.53 10.80
C ILE A 439 12.67 -8.00 10.66
N PHE A 440 11.92 -8.71 9.81
CA PHE A 440 11.99 -10.15 9.64
C PHE A 440 12.24 -10.51 8.19
N VAL A 441 13.26 -11.34 7.97
CA VAL A 441 13.81 -11.63 6.64
C VAL A 441 14.03 -13.11 6.40
N GLY A 442 14.21 -13.49 5.15
CA GLY A 442 14.54 -14.85 4.70
C GLY A 442 15.94 -14.92 4.11
N HIS A 443 16.05 -15.55 2.93
CA HIS A 443 17.15 -15.47 1.96
C HIS A 443 18.40 -16.27 2.31
N ASP A 444 18.88 -16.15 3.55
CA ASP A 444 19.99 -16.97 4.01
C ASP A 444 19.47 -18.33 4.51
N HIS A 445 20.03 -19.41 4.01
CA HIS A 445 19.61 -20.79 4.26
C HIS A 445 20.11 -21.38 5.59
N TYR A 446 21.18 -20.83 6.19
CA TYR A 446 21.76 -21.33 7.43
C TYR A 446 21.79 -20.32 8.58
N ASN A 447 21.18 -19.15 8.36
CA ASN A 447 21.01 -18.15 9.41
C ASN A 447 19.58 -18.23 9.95
N ASP A 448 19.45 -18.20 11.27
CA ASP A 448 18.15 -17.98 11.94
C ASP A 448 18.31 -17.04 13.15
N PHE A 449 19.42 -16.30 13.19
CA PHE A 449 19.74 -15.44 14.31
C PHE A 449 18.84 -14.21 14.38
N GLU A 450 18.76 -13.66 15.58
CA GLU A 450 18.12 -12.38 15.88
C GLU A 450 19.03 -11.53 16.76
N PHE A 451 18.99 -10.21 16.57
CA PHE A 451 19.62 -9.25 17.46
C PHE A 451 18.89 -7.91 17.46
N THR A 452 18.98 -7.14 18.54
CA THR A 452 18.30 -5.83 18.64
C THR A 452 19.26 -4.68 18.37
N LYS A 453 18.98 -3.87 17.35
CA LYS A 453 19.74 -2.65 17.02
C LYS A 453 18.82 -1.44 17.16
N ASN A 454 19.23 -0.43 17.93
CA ASN A 454 18.45 0.81 18.17
C ASN A 454 16.98 0.58 18.60
N GLY A 455 16.71 -0.48 19.36
CA GLY A 455 15.36 -0.82 19.83
C GLY A 455 14.48 -1.57 18.81
N VAL A 456 15.03 -1.94 17.65
CA VAL A 456 14.37 -2.73 16.61
C VAL A 456 15.03 -4.11 16.54
N LEU A 457 14.22 -5.17 16.60
CA LEU A 457 14.71 -6.54 16.41
C LEU A 457 14.98 -6.81 14.92
N LEU A 458 16.19 -7.21 14.56
CA LEU A 458 16.52 -7.73 13.23
C LEU A 458 16.63 -9.24 13.32
N ALA A 459 15.86 -9.99 12.53
CA ALA A 459 15.80 -11.44 12.68
C ALA A 459 15.58 -12.19 11.37
N TYR A 460 16.32 -13.29 11.20
CA TYR A 460 16.16 -14.24 10.10
C TYR A 460 15.09 -15.28 10.39
N GLY A 461 14.31 -15.68 9.39
CA GLY A 461 13.51 -16.89 9.42
C GLY A 461 14.40 -18.13 9.38
N ARG A 462 13.93 -19.23 9.95
CA ARG A 462 14.59 -20.54 9.78
C ARG A 462 14.09 -21.15 8.47
N VAL A 463 15.00 -21.54 7.58
CA VAL A 463 14.66 -22.25 6.34
C VAL A 463 13.68 -23.40 6.60
N SER A 464 12.60 -23.41 5.83
CA SER A 464 11.51 -24.38 5.97
C SER A 464 11.50 -25.39 4.82
N GLY A 465 12.08 -25.04 3.67
CA GLY A 465 12.21 -25.89 2.50
C GLY A 465 13.17 -27.07 2.66
N HIS A 466 12.76 -28.22 2.12
CA HIS A 466 13.57 -29.44 2.06
C HIS A 466 14.32 -29.63 0.74
N TYR A 467 14.12 -28.75 -0.24
CA TYR A 467 15.00 -28.71 -1.39
C TYR A 467 16.42 -28.31 -0.97
N GLU A 468 17.43 -28.93 -1.57
CA GLU A 468 18.80 -28.92 -1.04
C GLU A 468 19.53 -27.62 -1.36
N TYR A 469 19.47 -26.68 -0.41
CA TYR A 469 20.60 -25.79 -0.08
C TYR A 469 21.17 -26.18 1.28
N GLY A 470 22.49 -26.11 1.37
CA GLY A 470 23.39 -27.26 1.55
C GLY A 470 23.56 -28.06 2.85
N ALA A 471 24.39 -27.63 3.82
CA ALA A 471 25.12 -28.46 4.81
C ALA A 471 24.29 -29.61 5.37
N LYS A 472 24.73 -30.82 5.04
CA LYS A 472 24.08 -32.08 5.40
C LYS A 472 23.79 -32.12 6.91
N GLY A 473 22.51 -32.21 7.28
CA GLY A 473 22.06 -32.31 8.67
C GLY A 473 21.53 -31.01 9.29
N PHE A 474 21.47 -29.90 8.55
CA PHE A 474 20.83 -28.67 9.04
C PHE A 474 19.32 -28.87 9.20
N LYS A 475 18.83 -28.78 10.45
CA LYS A 475 17.42 -29.02 10.76
C LYS A 475 16.54 -27.86 10.30
N LYS A 476 15.56 -28.18 9.47
CA LYS A 476 14.52 -27.26 9.00
C LYS A 476 13.58 -26.88 10.13
N GLY A 477 12.88 -25.76 9.98
CA GLY A 477 12.02 -25.24 11.03
C GLY A 477 11.28 -23.99 10.60
N ALA A 478 10.84 -23.24 11.59
CA ALA A 478 10.15 -21.97 11.39
C ALA A 478 10.38 -21.02 12.56
N ARG A 479 10.14 -19.72 12.33
CA ARG A 479 10.14 -18.71 13.39
C ARG A 479 8.72 -18.45 13.87
N PHE A 480 8.54 -18.38 15.17
CA PHE A 480 7.28 -18.16 15.85
C PHE A 480 7.26 -16.78 16.48
N PHE A 481 6.08 -16.18 16.51
CA PHE A 481 5.83 -14.84 17.03
C PHE A 481 4.67 -14.89 18.01
N TYR A 482 4.80 -14.13 19.09
CA TYR A 482 3.75 -13.90 20.07
C TYR A 482 3.67 -12.39 20.27
N LEU A 483 2.57 -11.79 19.82
CA LEU A 483 2.35 -10.35 19.85
C LEU A 483 1.14 -10.04 20.73
N ASN A 484 1.31 -9.24 21.78
CA ASN A 484 0.21 -8.80 22.63
C ASN A 484 -0.40 -7.47 22.14
N LYS A 485 -1.49 -7.04 22.79
CA LYS A 485 -2.24 -5.84 22.40
C LYS A 485 -1.49 -4.54 22.69
N GLU A 486 -0.51 -4.59 23.59
CA GLU A 486 0.39 -3.49 23.92
C GLU A 486 1.53 -3.35 22.89
N GLY A 487 1.62 -4.27 21.91
CA GLY A 487 2.66 -4.28 20.88
C GLY A 487 4.00 -4.83 21.38
N GLN A 488 4.02 -5.54 22.50
CA GLN A 488 5.17 -6.32 22.95
C GLN A 488 5.20 -7.63 22.17
N MET A 489 6.39 -8.00 21.72
CA MET A 489 6.60 -9.14 20.84
C MET A 489 7.69 -10.04 21.41
N LYS A 490 7.45 -11.36 21.35
CA LYS A 490 8.45 -12.40 21.58
C LYS A 490 8.59 -13.27 20.34
N THR A 491 9.82 -13.67 20.05
CA THR A 491 10.15 -14.58 18.95
C THR A 491 10.92 -15.80 19.44
N GLU A 492 10.74 -16.91 18.72
CA GLU A 492 11.54 -18.13 18.90
C GLU A 492 11.63 -18.92 17.60
N VAL A 493 12.69 -19.72 17.44
CA VAL A 493 12.80 -20.68 16.35
C VAL A 493 12.47 -22.07 16.89
N LYS A 494 11.57 -22.79 16.21
CA LYS A 494 11.29 -24.20 16.47
C LYS A 494 11.80 -25.04 15.31
N LEU A 495 12.51 -26.10 15.63
CA LEU A 495 13.02 -27.05 14.66
C LEU A 495 12.00 -28.15 14.47
N TRP A 496 11.78 -28.54 13.22
CA TRP A 496 10.92 -29.66 12.89
C TRP A 496 11.72 -30.96 13.06
N SER A 497 11.06 -31.95 13.63
CA SER A 497 11.51 -33.33 13.62
C SER A 497 10.43 -34.16 12.95
N GLU A 498 10.87 -34.98 12.00
CA GLU A 498 10.06 -36.09 11.50
C GLU A 498 9.94 -37.07 12.68
N ASP A 499 8.81 -37.04 13.40
CA ASP A 499 8.53 -38.08 14.38
C ASP A 499 8.54 -39.43 13.64
N ILE A 500 9.39 -40.35 14.10
CA ILE A 500 9.75 -41.63 13.46
C ILE A 500 8.54 -42.55 13.30
#